data_AF-A0A223ER01-F1
#
_entry.id   AF-A0A223ER01-F1
#
_cell.length_a   1.000
_cell.length_b   1.000
_cell.length_c   1.000
_cell.angle_alpha   90.00
_cell.angle_beta   90.00
_cell.angle_gamma   90.00
#
_symmetry.space_group_name_H-M   'P 1'
#
loop_
_entity.id
_entity.type
_entity.pdbx_description
1 polymer ?
#
loop_
_entity_poly.entity_id
_entity_poly.type
_entity_poly.pdbx_seq_one_letter_code
_entity_poly.pdbx_strand_id
1 'polypeptide(L)'
;MQFWGYRRPDGRVGVRNHVLILPTITCATQTAQRVTELVSGTVTFIHQHGCAQVGTDYDQTARTYAGMGMNPNVYGVIVLGLGCETHQAHRIGDEIAKCGKPVETVSIQDHGGTLQTIAEVAKIAVKMVQDASMVQRELCDFSELIVGTECGGSDACSGLSANPAVGRTSDLVVQQGGTAILAETTELIGAEHLIANRAVNDQVAKKAYAVIKMMEDRSIQMGVDIRTGNPSPGNIEGGLSSLEEKSLGAATKSGTTRLEEVIDYAQVPTKKGLVWMDTPGHDIEQLTGMVAGGAQIVLFTSGRGTPTGSPISPVIKISTNTPMFDRMNENMDLNAGTIVDGLETVDEVGRRIMEEIQHVSNGKLTKAEILKQHDFGIWRIGPTF
;
A
#
# COMPACT_ATOMS: atom_id res chain seq x y z
N MET A 1 -14.12 -17.95 -3.72
CA MET A 1 -12.77 -18.52 -3.97
C MET A 1 -12.09 -18.64 -2.62
N GLN A 2 -11.12 -19.55 -2.45
CA GLN A 2 -10.42 -19.74 -1.17
C GLN A 2 -8.90 -19.71 -1.34
N PHE A 3 -8.17 -19.34 -0.28
CA PHE A 3 -6.71 -19.34 -0.21
C PHE A 3 -6.22 -19.79 1.16
N TRP A 4 -4.97 -20.27 1.23
CA TRP A 4 -4.31 -20.60 2.49
C TRP A 4 -3.73 -19.33 3.13
N GLY A 5 -4.39 -18.80 4.16
CA GLY A 5 -4.03 -17.58 4.85
C GLY A 5 -3.65 -17.80 6.31
N TYR A 6 -3.16 -16.76 6.98
CA TYR A 6 -2.86 -16.74 8.40
C TYR A 6 -3.91 -15.94 9.15
N ARG A 7 -4.83 -16.60 9.85
CA ARG A 7 -5.81 -15.91 10.69
C ARG A 7 -5.14 -15.27 11.90
N ARG A 8 -5.51 -14.03 12.18
CA ARG A 8 -5.03 -13.23 13.31
C ARG A 8 -6.06 -13.20 14.44
N PRO A 9 -5.66 -12.86 15.67
CA PRO A 9 -6.57 -12.81 16.82
C PRO A 9 -7.75 -11.84 16.64
N ASP A 10 -7.57 -10.77 15.85
CA ASP A 10 -8.62 -9.81 15.50
C ASP A 10 -9.55 -10.29 14.36
N GLY A 11 -9.40 -11.54 13.92
CA GLY A 11 -10.20 -12.18 12.88
C GLY A 11 -9.74 -11.90 11.45
N ARG A 12 -8.87 -10.92 11.21
CA ARG A 12 -8.35 -10.63 9.86
C ARG A 12 -7.36 -11.70 9.40
N VAL A 13 -7.17 -11.82 8.09
CA VAL A 13 -6.35 -12.87 7.48
C VAL A 13 -5.20 -12.27 6.68
N GLY A 14 -3.98 -12.74 6.95
CA GLY A 14 -2.78 -12.35 6.20
C GLY A 14 -2.42 -13.36 5.11
N VAL A 15 -1.82 -12.88 4.02
CA VAL A 15 -1.19 -13.74 2.98
C VAL A 15 0.32 -13.93 3.24
N ARG A 16 0.88 -13.20 4.20
CA ARG A 16 2.24 -13.33 4.73
C ARG A 16 2.25 -13.42 6.26
N ASN A 17 3.41 -13.69 6.82
CA ASN A 17 3.62 -13.93 8.25
C ASN A 17 4.92 -13.30 8.76
N HIS A 18 5.02 -11.98 8.61
CA HIS A 18 6.24 -11.25 8.91
C HIS A 18 6.39 -10.93 10.40
N VAL A 19 7.63 -10.94 10.89
CA VAL A 19 8.01 -10.22 12.11
C VAL A 19 8.56 -8.85 11.69
N LEU A 20 7.85 -7.79 12.05
CA LEU A 20 8.20 -6.42 11.64
C LEU A 20 9.03 -5.72 12.73
N ILE A 21 10.22 -5.25 12.38
CA ILE A 21 10.95 -4.27 13.20
C ILE A 21 10.53 -2.88 12.72
N LEU A 22 9.72 -2.18 13.51
CA LEU A 22 9.08 -0.93 13.12
C LEU A 22 9.82 0.28 13.73
N PRO A 23 10.65 1.00 12.95
CA PRO A 23 11.23 2.26 13.42
C PRO A 23 10.17 3.37 13.44
N THR A 24 9.94 4.02 14.59
CA THR A 24 8.98 5.15 14.71
C THR A 24 9.59 6.50 14.33
N ILE A 25 10.88 6.52 14.00
CA ILE A 25 11.62 7.72 13.62
C ILE A 25 12.87 7.36 12.81
N THR A 26 13.33 8.29 11.97
CA THR A 26 14.55 8.12 11.16
C THR A 26 15.79 7.74 11.98
N CYS A 27 15.91 8.22 13.22
CA CYS A 27 17.02 7.89 14.13
C CYS A 27 17.07 6.41 14.53
N ALA A 28 15.95 5.69 14.45
CA ALA A 28 15.86 4.27 14.76
C ALA A 28 16.10 3.37 13.55
N THR A 29 16.06 3.92 12.32
CA THR A 29 16.15 3.16 11.06
C THR A 29 17.39 2.27 10.99
N GLN A 30 18.57 2.82 11.27
CA GLN A 30 19.82 2.07 11.16
C GLN A 30 19.90 0.91 12.16
N THR A 31 19.35 1.12 13.36
CA THR A 31 19.24 0.06 14.37
C THR A 31 18.31 -1.04 13.90
N ALA A 32 17.14 -0.69 13.33
CA ALA A 32 16.19 -1.66 12.79
C ALA A 32 16.80 -2.50 11.66
N GLN A 33 17.48 -1.84 10.71
CA GLN A 33 18.15 -2.51 9.58
C GLN A 33 19.19 -3.54 10.05
N ARG A 34 20.06 -3.14 10.99
CA ARG A 34 21.09 -4.04 11.54
C ARG A 34 20.49 -5.25 12.25
N VAL A 35 19.36 -5.10 12.94
CA VAL A 35 18.65 -6.24 13.53
C VAL A 35 18.16 -7.19 12.43
N THR A 36 17.60 -6.65 11.35
CA THR A 36 17.10 -7.48 10.23
C THR A 36 18.21 -8.19 9.47
N GLU A 37 19.42 -7.62 9.41
CA GLU A 37 20.60 -8.29 8.87
C GLU A 37 21.08 -9.46 9.77
N LEU A 38 20.84 -9.38 11.08
CA LEU A 38 21.24 -10.40 12.05
C LEU A 38 20.21 -11.53 12.20
N VAL A 39 18.92 -11.22 12.08
CA VAL A 39 17.82 -12.16 12.36
C VAL A 39 16.99 -12.43 11.10
N SER A 40 17.24 -13.58 10.49
CA SER A 40 16.44 -14.10 9.37
C SER A 40 14.97 -14.26 9.77
N GLY A 41 14.06 -13.96 8.85
CA GLY A 41 12.61 -13.99 9.07
C GLY A 41 12.01 -12.67 9.58
N THR A 42 12.84 -11.65 9.80
CA THR A 42 12.37 -10.29 10.09
C THR A 42 12.36 -9.42 8.83
N VAL A 43 11.54 -8.37 8.85
CA VAL A 43 11.50 -7.31 7.83
C VAL A 43 11.50 -5.95 8.50
N THR A 44 11.99 -4.93 7.80
CA THR A 44 11.98 -3.54 8.23
C THR A 44 12.04 -2.63 7.00
N PHE A 45 11.99 -1.32 7.22
CA PHE A 45 12.00 -0.29 6.18
C PHE A 45 12.79 0.94 6.63
N ILE A 46 13.12 1.81 5.68
CA ILE A 46 13.79 3.09 5.96
C ILE A 46 12.74 4.14 6.31
N HIS A 47 12.84 4.71 7.52
CA HIS A 47 11.99 5.81 7.91
C HIS A 47 12.58 7.17 7.49
N GLN A 48 11.84 7.97 6.73
CA GLN A 48 12.32 9.25 6.18
C GLN A 48 12.23 10.41 7.17
N HIS A 49 11.25 10.35 8.09
CA HIS A 49 10.86 11.55 8.85
C HIS A 49 11.45 11.56 10.26
N GLY A 50 11.71 12.77 10.74
CA GLY A 50 12.07 13.08 12.13
C GLY A 50 10.85 13.49 12.97
N CYS A 51 11.10 14.18 14.07
CA CYS A 51 10.08 14.77 14.94
C CYS A 51 9.40 16.01 14.31
N ALA A 52 8.65 16.74 15.16
CA ALA A 52 8.02 18.03 14.87
C ALA A 52 6.84 17.99 13.88
N GLN A 53 6.16 16.86 13.86
CA GLN A 53 4.82 16.76 13.30
C GLN A 53 3.78 17.26 14.31
N VAL A 54 2.74 17.93 13.84
CA VAL A 54 1.68 18.50 14.68
C VAL A 54 0.30 18.30 14.06
N GLY A 55 -0.74 18.36 14.89
CA GLY A 55 -2.13 18.30 14.44
C GLY A 55 -2.45 17.05 13.63
N THR A 56 -3.19 17.22 12.52
CA THR A 56 -3.66 16.11 11.68
C THR A 56 -2.52 15.32 11.04
N ASP A 57 -1.39 15.96 10.76
CA ASP A 57 -0.19 15.31 10.22
C ASP A 57 0.45 14.34 11.24
N TYR A 58 0.49 14.75 12.51
CA TYR A 58 0.91 13.88 13.62
C TYR A 58 -0.01 12.65 13.73
N ASP A 59 -1.32 12.86 13.70
CA ASP A 59 -2.31 11.78 13.83
C ASP A 59 -2.26 10.80 12.64
N GLN A 60 -2.07 11.32 11.42
CA GLN A 60 -1.92 10.50 10.21
C GLN A 60 -0.68 9.61 10.27
N THR A 61 0.45 10.15 10.69
CA THR A 61 1.68 9.37 10.85
C THR A 61 1.54 8.31 11.95
N ALA A 62 0.94 8.66 13.10
CA ALA A 62 0.67 7.70 14.17
C ALA A 62 -0.22 6.53 13.68
N ARG A 63 -1.29 6.85 12.94
CA ARG A 63 -2.18 5.88 12.31
C ARG A 63 -1.44 4.99 11.31
N THR A 64 -0.51 5.57 10.56
CA THR A 64 0.30 4.83 9.59
C THR A 64 1.20 3.81 10.29
N TYR A 65 1.90 4.19 11.36
CA TYR A 65 2.70 3.25 12.16
C TYR A 65 1.85 2.12 12.74
N ALA A 66 0.75 2.48 13.41
CA ALA A 66 -0.16 1.49 13.97
C ALA A 66 -0.70 0.55 12.89
N GLY A 67 -1.14 1.11 11.75
CA GLY A 67 -1.64 0.37 10.60
C GLY A 67 -0.64 -0.64 10.03
N MET A 68 0.65 -0.24 9.88
CA MET A 68 1.70 -1.16 9.43
C MET A 68 1.87 -2.36 10.37
N GLY A 69 1.86 -2.14 11.69
CA GLY A 69 1.95 -3.22 12.67
C GLY A 69 0.67 -4.08 12.77
N MET A 70 -0.49 -3.43 12.58
CA MET A 70 -1.80 -4.07 12.63
C MET A 70 -2.14 -4.82 11.32
N ASN A 71 -1.47 -4.54 10.20
CA ASN A 71 -1.72 -5.21 8.92
C ASN A 71 -1.65 -6.75 9.09
N PRO A 72 -2.61 -7.53 8.58
CA PRO A 72 -2.68 -8.96 8.87
C PRO A 72 -1.52 -9.79 8.26
N ASN A 73 -0.74 -9.25 7.32
CA ASN A 73 0.51 -9.86 6.85
C ASN A 73 1.63 -9.88 7.91
N VAL A 74 1.48 -9.11 8.99
CA VAL A 74 2.40 -9.06 10.13
C VAL A 74 1.88 -9.97 11.24
N TYR A 75 2.72 -10.92 11.66
CA TYR A 75 2.49 -11.78 12.82
C TYR A 75 2.65 -11.01 14.13
N GLY A 76 3.78 -10.34 14.29
CA GLY A 76 4.16 -9.60 15.49
C GLY A 76 5.13 -8.47 15.16
N VAL A 77 5.25 -7.53 16.09
CA VAL A 77 5.97 -6.27 15.88
C VAL A 77 6.93 -6.00 17.02
N ILE A 78 8.14 -5.54 16.69
CA ILE A 78 9.01 -4.88 17.66
C ILE A 78 9.08 -3.41 17.27
N VAL A 79 8.40 -2.57 18.06
CA VAL A 79 8.36 -1.11 17.86
C VAL A 79 9.63 -0.51 18.44
N LEU A 80 10.42 0.12 17.58
CA LEU A 80 11.75 0.62 17.90
C LEU A 80 11.78 2.15 17.82
N GLY A 81 11.89 2.79 18.98
CA GLY A 81 12.01 4.23 19.13
C GLY A 81 13.43 4.69 19.44
N LEU A 82 13.67 6.00 19.34
CA LEU A 82 14.88 6.60 19.90
C LEU A 82 14.73 6.76 21.42
N GLY A 83 13.56 7.20 21.89
CA GLY A 83 13.21 7.48 23.29
C GLY A 83 12.67 8.90 23.49
N CYS A 84 13.03 9.84 22.62
CA CYS A 84 12.64 11.25 22.73
C CYS A 84 11.72 11.72 21.60
N GLU A 85 11.30 10.83 20.68
CA GLU A 85 10.46 11.22 19.56
C GLU A 85 9.04 11.64 19.96
N THR A 86 8.39 12.47 19.15
CA THR A 86 7.00 12.88 19.44
C THR A 86 6.03 11.70 19.34
N HIS A 87 6.27 10.79 18.39
CA HIS A 87 5.55 9.52 18.25
C HIS A 87 6.20 8.43 19.08
N GLN A 88 6.03 8.56 20.39
CA GLN A 88 6.63 7.66 21.38
C GLN A 88 6.31 6.19 21.07
N ALA A 89 7.36 5.37 20.92
CA ALA A 89 7.24 3.97 20.56
C ALA A 89 6.25 3.17 21.42
N HIS A 90 6.18 3.43 22.74
CA HIS A 90 5.24 2.74 23.63
C HIS A 90 3.78 3.00 23.26
N ARG A 91 3.42 4.24 22.85
CA ARG A 91 2.04 4.56 22.44
C ARG A 91 1.64 3.84 21.17
N ILE A 92 2.56 3.74 20.21
CA ILE A 92 2.35 3.00 18.97
C ILE A 92 2.24 1.51 19.27
N GLY A 93 3.10 0.97 20.16
CA GLY A 93 3.04 -0.40 20.62
C GLY A 93 1.70 -0.75 21.28
N ASP A 94 1.23 0.10 22.20
CA ASP A 94 -0.07 -0.06 22.88
C ASP A 94 -1.24 -0.07 21.88
N GLU A 95 -1.20 0.79 20.85
CA GLU A 95 -2.21 0.80 19.79
C GLU A 95 -2.22 -0.50 18.99
N ILE A 96 -1.04 -0.98 18.58
CA ILE A 96 -0.91 -2.24 17.84
C ILE A 96 -1.38 -3.42 18.70
N ALA A 97 -1.04 -3.44 19.98
CA ALA A 97 -1.37 -4.54 20.89
C ALA A 97 -2.89 -4.77 21.02
N LYS A 98 -3.74 -3.77 20.74
CA LYS A 98 -5.21 -3.90 20.74
C LYS A 98 -5.74 -4.94 19.75
N CYS A 99 -5.00 -5.26 18.68
CA CYS A 99 -5.39 -6.34 17.76
C CYS A 99 -4.98 -7.74 18.25
N GLY A 100 -4.42 -7.86 19.45
CA GLY A 100 -4.09 -9.14 20.09
C GLY A 100 -2.81 -9.81 19.59
N LYS A 101 -2.04 -9.13 18.74
CA LYS A 101 -0.75 -9.64 18.24
C LYS A 101 0.37 -9.47 19.26
N PRO A 102 1.45 -10.28 19.18
CA PRO A 102 2.67 -10.04 19.95
C PRO A 102 3.29 -8.70 19.57
N VAL A 103 3.49 -7.84 20.57
CA VAL A 103 4.12 -6.52 20.41
C VAL A 103 5.15 -6.35 21.50
N GLU A 104 6.35 -5.94 21.12
CA GLU A 104 7.40 -5.53 22.04
C GLU A 104 7.82 -4.10 21.70
N THR A 105 8.20 -3.32 22.69
CA THR A 105 8.65 -1.93 22.50
C THR A 105 10.05 -1.76 23.07
N VAL A 106 10.94 -1.21 22.26
CA VAL A 106 12.33 -0.95 22.65
C VAL A 106 12.71 0.48 22.28
N SER A 107 13.41 1.15 23.19
CA SER A 107 13.91 2.51 23.03
C SER A 107 15.43 2.52 23.11
N ILE A 108 16.08 3.17 22.15
CA ILE A 108 17.54 3.22 22.06
C ILE A 108 18.17 3.91 23.28
N GLN A 109 17.57 5.01 23.72
CA GLN A 109 18.07 5.79 24.86
C GLN A 109 17.90 5.02 26.17
N ASP A 110 16.79 4.32 26.35
CA ASP A 110 16.52 3.55 27.57
C ASP A 110 17.47 2.35 27.72
N HIS A 111 17.98 1.83 26.59
CA HIS A 111 18.95 0.73 26.56
C HIS A 111 20.42 1.22 26.55
N GLY A 112 20.66 2.53 26.69
CA GLY A 112 22.01 3.09 26.81
C GLY A 112 22.79 3.15 25.48
N GLY A 113 22.10 3.03 24.34
CA GLY A 113 22.70 3.21 23.01
C GLY A 113 22.43 2.09 22.02
N THR A 114 22.91 2.29 20.79
CA THR A 114 22.61 1.44 19.63
C THR A 114 23.06 -0.01 19.80
N LEU A 115 24.26 -0.28 20.34
CA LEU A 115 24.79 -1.65 20.40
C LEU A 115 23.99 -2.54 21.37
N GLN A 116 23.69 -2.02 22.56
CA GLN A 116 22.86 -2.73 23.54
C GLN A 116 21.44 -2.96 22.98
N THR A 117 20.89 -1.96 22.30
CA THR A 117 19.57 -2.06 21.67
C THR A 117 19.53 -3.12 20.59
N ILE A 118 20.51 -3.17 19.69
CA ILE A 118 20.59 -4.22 18.66
C ILE A 118 20.62 -5.60 19.30
N ALA A 119 21.44 -5.79 20.34
CA ALA A 119 21.55 -7.07 21.03
C ALA A 119 20.23 -7.48 21.68
N GLU A 120 19.48 -6.55 22.26
CA GLU A 120 18.20 -6.83 22.90
C GLU A 120 17.09 -7.12 21.89
N VAL A 121 16.91 -6.24 20.90
CA VAL A 121 15.91 -6.42 19.83
C VAL A 121 16.17 -7.73 19.07
N ALA A 122 17.43 -8.09 18.79
CA ALA A 122 17.76 -9.33 18.12
C ALA A 122 17.33 -10.57 18.93
N LYS A 123 17.51 -10.58 20.26
CA LYS A 123 17.05 -11.69 21.12
C LYS A 123 15.53 -11.83 21.08
N ILE A 124 14.82 -10.70 21.19
CA ILE A 124 13.36 -10.67 21.12
C ILE A 124 12.88 -11.17 19.74
N ALA A 125 13.50 -10.68 18.67
CA ALA A 125 13.16 -11.04 17.30
C ALA A 125 13.33 -12.54 17.03
N VAL A 126 14.42 -13.17 17.52
CA VAL A 126 14.63 -14.62 17.37
C VAL A 126 13.46 -15.40 17.96
N LYS A 127 13.04 -15.06 19.17
CA LYS A 127 11.89 -15.73 19.81
C LYS A 127 10.60 -15.50 19.03
N MET A 128 10.33 -14.26 18.63
CA MET A 128 9.13 -13.91 17.89
C MET A 128 9.07 -14.60 16.52
N VAL A 129 10.21 -14.76 15.83
CA VAL A 129 10.31 -15.51 14.57
C VAL A 129 10.08 -17.00 14.79
N GLN A 130 10.60 -17.59 15.87
CA GLN A 130 10.30 -18.99 16.21
C GLN A 130 8.80 -19.19 16.41
N ASP A 131 8.15 -18.32 17.18
CA ASP A 131 6.70 -18.40 17.43
C ASP A 131 5.92 -18.19 16.11
N ALA A 132 6.32 -17.22 15.29
CA ALA A 132 5.73 -16.98 13.98
C ALA A 132 5.82 -18.21 13.07
N SER A 133 6.96 -18.91 13.07
CA SER A 133 7.22 -20.07 12.21
C SER A 133 6.31 -21.28 12.48
N MET A 134 5.75 -21.36 13.70
CA MET A 134 4.85 -22.43 14.11
C MET A 134 3.41 -22.22 13.63
N VAL A 135 3.04 -20.98 13.28
CA VAL A 135 1.68 -20.65 12.82
C VAL A 135 1.42 -21.33 11.47
N GLN A 136 0.42 -22.21 11.45
CA GLN A 136 -0.02 -22.88 10.24
C GLN A 136 -1.02 -22.01 9.48
N ARG A 137 -1.00 -22.12 8.14
CA ARG A 137 -2.04 -21.51 7.32
C ARG A 137 -3.34 -22.31 7.44
N GLU A 138 -4.45 -21.62 7.31
CA GLU A 138 -5.79 -22.18 7.25
C GLU A 138 -6.51 -21.74 5.98
N LEU A 139 -7.56 -22.45 5.61
CA LEU A 139 -8.34 -22.15 4.42
C LEU A 139 -9.28 -20.97 4.70
N CYS A 140 -9.04 -19.85 4.04
CA CYS A 140 -9.78 -18.61 4.19
C CYS A 140 -10.52 -18.23 2.90
N ASP A 141 -11.57 -17.43 3.02
CA ASP A 141 -12.38 -16.99 1.88
C ASP A 141 -11.82 -15.69 1.28
N PHE A 142 -11.91 -15.54 -0.04
CA PHE A 142 -11.48 -14.32 -0.74
C PHE A 142 -12.23 -13.06 -0.29
N SER A 143 -13.40 -13.18 0.32
CA SER A 143 -14.10 -12.07 0.97
C SER A 143 -13.30 -11.41 2.11
N GLU A 144 -12.28 -12.09 2.64
CA GLU A 144 -11.39 -11.57 3.68
C GLU A 144 -10.20 -10.77 3.10
N LEU A 145 -10.00 -10.78 1.78
CA LEU A 145 -8.92 -10.03 1.13
C LEU A 145 -9.28 -8.54 0.93
N ILE A 146 -8.28 -7.70 1.13
CA ILE A 146 -8.23 -6.29 0.80
C ILE A 146 -7.08 -6.13 -0.20
N VAL A 147 -7.42 -5.76 -1.44
CA VAL A 147 -6.46 -5.58 -2.53
C VAL A 147 -6.34 -4.09 -2.83
N GLY A 148 -5.14 -3.54 -2.70
CA GLY A 148 -4.82 -2.18 -3.11
C GLY A 148 -4.56 -2.08 -4.61
N THR A 149 -4.83 -0.93 -5.21
CA THR A 149 -4.53 -0.65 -6.62
C THR A 149 -3.76 0.66 -6.74
N GLU A 150 -2.77 0.66 -7.62
CA GLU A 150 -1.83 1.76 -7.80
C GLU A 150 -1.44 1.88 -9.28
N CYS A 151 -1.10 3.10 -9.71
CA CYS A 151 -0.42 3.37 -10.95
C CYS A 151 0.90 4.10 -10.68
N GLY A 152 2.03 3.44 -10.96
CA GLY A 152 3.33 4.11 -10.94
C GLY A 152 3.54 4.97 -12.18
N GLY A 153 4.70 4.80 -12.83
CA GLY A 153 5.04 5.54 -14.06
C GLY A 153 4.06 5.31 -15.22
N SER A 154 2.99 6.11 -15.30
CA SER A 154 1.96 6.05 -16.34
C SER A 154 2.50 6.42 -17.72
N ASP A 155 1.88 5.83 -18.74
CA ASP A 155 2.10 6.07 -20.17
C ASP A 155 0.75 6.08 -20.92
N ALA A 156 0.78 6.33 -22.23
CA ALA A 156 -0.42 6.33 -23.08
C ALA A 156 -1.16 4.98 -23.11
N CYS A 157 -0.48 3.87 -22.83
CA CYS A 157 -1.10 2.54 -22.78
C CYS A 157 -1.83 2.28 -21.46
N SER A 158 -1.54 3.04 -20.40
CA SER A 158 -2.03 2.78 -19.04
C SER A 158 -3.56 2.71 -18.98
N GLY A 159 -4.25 3.69 -19.58
CA GLY A 159 -5.71 3.75 -19.67
C GLY A 159 -6.34 2.80 -20.70
N LEU A 160 -5.54 2.10 -21.50
CA LEU A 160 -6.00 1.21 -22.58
C LEU A 160 -5.79 -0.28 -22.24
N SER A 161 -4.87 -0.60 -21.33
CA SER A 161 -4.49 -1.98 -20.99
C SER A 161 -4.57 -2.30 -19.50
N ALA A 162 -3.52 -1.98 -18.74
CA ALA A 162 -3.36 -2.44 -17.36
C ALA A 162 -4.42 -1.85 -16.43
N ASN A 163 -4.75 -0.56 -16.54
CA ASN A 163 -5.74 0.04 -15.65
C ASN A 163 -7.15 -0.53 -15.88
N PRO A 164 -7.66 -0.68 -17.13
CA PRO A 164 -8.91 -1.41 -17.38
C PRO A 164 -8.89 -2.87 -16.89
N ALA A 165 -7.78 -3.59 -17.07
CA ALA A 165 -7.65 -4.98 -16.60
C ALA A 165 -7.64 -5.07 -15.07
N VAL A 166 -6.97 -4.14 -14.38
CA VAL A 166 -7.06 -3.97 -12.92
C VAL A 166 -8.47 -3.60 -12.51
N GLY A 167 -9.16 -2.73 -13.24
CA GLY A 167 -10.58 -2.42 -13.03
C GLY A 167 -11.47 -3.66 -13.07
N ARG A 168 -11.26 -4.51 -14.07
CA ARG A 168 -11.96 -5.79 -14.16
C ARG A 168 -11.63 -6.71 -12.98
N THR A 169 -10.38 -6.71 -12.54
CA THR A 169 -9.94 -7.47 -11.36
C THR A 169 -10.59 -6.95 -10.09
N SER A 170 -10.69 -5.63 -9.90
CA SER A 170 -11.39 -4.99 -8.79
C SER A 170 -12.84 -5.49 -8.72
N ASP A 171 -13.55 -5.52 -9.86
CA ASP A 171 -14.91 -6.07 -9.91
C ASP A 171 -14.96 -7.55 -9.53
N LEU A 172 -13.99 -8.37 -9.95
CA LEU A 172 -13.90 -9.78 -9.57
C LEU A 172 -13.64 -9.96 -8.07
N VAL A 173 -12.76 -9.15 -7.47
CA VAL A 173 -12.51 -9.15 -6.01
C VAL A 173 -13.79 -8.81 -5.25
N VAL A 174 -14.52 -7.77 -5.68
CA VAL A 174 -15.80 -7.38 -5.08
C VAL A 174 -16.86 -8.46 -5.26
N GLN A 175 -16.91 -9.13 -6.41
CA GLN A 175 -17.83 -10.27 -6.65
C GLN A 175 -17.55 -11.46 -5.72
N GLN A 176 -16.30 -11.65 -5.28
CA GLN A 176 -15.94 -12.64 -4.25
C GLN A 176 -16.20 -12.14 -2.81
N GLY A 177 -16.79 -10.95 -2.64
CA GLY A 177 -17.08 -10.34 -1.33
C GLY A 177 -15.89 -9.63 -0.69
N GLY A 178 -14.78 -9.47 -1.41
CA GLY A 178 -13.56 -8.81 -0.92
C GLY A 178 -13.65 -7.28 -0.97
N THR A 179 -12.53 -6.64 -0.69
CA THR A 179 -12.38 -5.18 -0.80
C THR A 179 -11.32 -4.83 -1.84
N ALA A 180 -11.64 -3.90 -2.73
CA ALA A 180 -10.68 -3.29 -3.65
C ALA A 180 -10.50 -1.82 -3.26
N ILE A 181 -9.26 -1.41 -3.00
CA ILE A 181 -8.92 -0.02 -2.68
C ILE A 181 -8.44 0.69 -3.95
N LEU A 182 -9.17 1.74 -4.33
CA LEU A 182 -8.70 2.78 -5.24
C LEU A 182 -7.97 3.86 -4.43
N ALA A 183 -6.79 4.25 -4.90
CA ALA A 183 -5.97 5.30 -4.31
C ALA A 183 -5.83 6.48 -5.29
N GLU A 184 -4.81 7.33 -5.09
CA GLU A 184 -4.37 8.35 -6.04
C GLU A 184 -5.36 9.49 -6.25
N THR A 185 -5.82 10.14 -5.17
CA THR A 185 -6.77 11.27 -5.26
C THR A 185 -6.30 12.34 -6.26
N THR A 186 -4.99 12.61 -6.33
CA THR A 186 -4.41 13.55 -7.31
C THR A 186 -4.62 13.13 -8.77
N GLU A 187 -4.68 11.82 -9.04
CA GLU A 187 -4.89 11.26 -10.38
C GLU A 187 -6.36 11.02 -10.70
N LEU A 188 -7.26 11.44 -9.83
CA LEU A 188 -8.71 11.36 -10.06
C LEU A 188 -9.33 12.73 -10.34
N ILE A 189 -8.54 13.81 -10.23
CA ILE A 189 -8.98 15.18 -10.52
C ILE A 189 -9.41 15.27 -11.99
N GLY A 190 -10.67 15.64 -12.22
CA GLY A 190 -11.31 15.71 -13.53
C GLY A 190 -12.11 14.45 -13.91
N ALA A 191 -11.90 13.33 -13.22
CA ALA A 191 -12.60 12.07 -13.46
C ALA A 191 -13.41 11.57 -12.24
N GLU A 192 -13.37 12.29 -11.12
CA GLU A 192 -13.97 11.88 -9.85
C GLU A 192 -15.49 11.64 -9.94
N HIS A 193 -16.16 12.36 -10.84
CA HIS A 193 -17.59 12.22 -11.09
C HIS A 193 -17.97 10.83 -11.60
N LEU A 194 -17.08 10.14 -12.33
CA LEU A 194 -17.31 8.77 -12.82
C LEU A 194 -17.45 7.77 -11.66
N ILE A 195 -16.76 8.06 -10.55
CA ILE A 195 -16.74 7.20 -9.36
C ILE A 195 -17.80 7.66 -8.35
N ALA A 196 -17.96 8.97 -8.16
CA ALA A 196 -18.95 9.55 -7.24
C ALA A 196 -20.40 9.29 -7.69
N ASN A 197 -20.69 9.29 -9.00
CA ASN A 197 -22.04 9.06 -9.54
C ASN A 197 -22.60 7.65 -9.24
N ARG A 198 -21.72 6.73 -8.87
CA ARG A 198 -22.05 5.35 -8.49
C ARG A 198 -21.73 5.08 -7.02
N ALA A 199 -21.70 6.11 -6.18
CA ALA A 199 -21.60 5.91 -4.74
C ALA A 199 -22.86 5.27 -4.16
N VAL A 200 -22.71 4.54 -3.05
CA VAL A 200 -23.82 3.89 -2.35
C VAL A 200 -24.86 4.88 -1.82
N ASN A 201 -24.46 6.12 -1.54
CA ASN A 201 -25.35 7.21 -1.13
C ASN A 201 -24.68 8.59 -1.32
N ASP A 202 -25.47 9.64 -1.12
CA ASP A 202 -25.03 11.04 -1.22
C ASP A 202 -23.88 11.41 -0.27
N GLN A 203 -23.79 10.76 0.89
CA GLN A 203 -22.73 11.05 1.86
C GLN A 203 -21.36 10.61 1.32
N VAL A 204 -21.30 9.40 0.75
CA VAL A 204 -20.09 8.87 0.12
C VAL A 204 -19.74 9.67 -1.13
N ALA A 205 -20.72 10.02 -1.98
CA ALA A 205 -20.51 10.88 -3.14
C ALA A 205 -19.93 12.26 -2.74
N LYS A 206 -20.51 12.91 -1.72
CA LYS A 206 -20.02 14.20 -1.22
C LYS A 206 -18.61 14.09 -0.66
N LYS A 207 -18.27 12.99 0.04
CA LYS A 207 -16.91 12.78 0.54
C LYS A 207 -15.90 12.61 -0.60
N ALA A 208 -16.26 11.91 -1.69
CA ALA A 208 -15.43 11.77 -2.88
C ALA A 208 -15.08 13.14 -3.51
N TYR A 209 -16.06 14.04 -3.67
CA TYR A 209 -15.79 15.39 -4.14
C TYR A 209 -15.00 16.23 -3.13
N ALA A 210 -15.23 16.03 -1.83
CA ALA A 210 -14.53 16.77 -0.79
C ALA A 210 -13.02 16.46 -0.75
N VAL A 211 -12.62 15.19 -0.92
CA VAL A 211 -11.18 14.83 -0.93
C VAL A 211 -10.44 15.42 -2.13
N ILE A 212 -11.08 15.46 -3.30
CA ILE A 212 -10.56 16.13 -4.49
C ILE A 212 -10.37 17.62 -4.21
N LYS A 213 -11.42 18.28 -3.72
CA LYS A 213 -11.35 19.71 -3.39
C LYS A 213 -10.25 20.02 -2.37
N MET A 214 -10.12 19.19 -1.33
CA MET A 214 -9.06 19.36 -0.32
C MET A 214 -7.66 19.22 -0.94
N MET A 215 -7.47 18.30 -1.89
CA MET A 215 -6.21 18.14 -2.60
C MET A 215 -5.87 19.38 -3.44
N GLU A 216 -6.84 19.92 -4.18
CA GLU A 216 -6.69 21.15 -4.96
C GLU A 216 -6.40 22.36 -4.06
N ASP A 217 -7.16 22.52 -2.98
CA ASP A 217 -6.99 23.63 -2.04
C ASP A 217 -5.58 23.60 -1.40
N ARG A 218 -5.03 22.41 -1.10
CA ARG A 218 -3.65 22.26 -0.61
C ARG A 218 -2.61 22.72 -1.64
N SER A 219 -2.78 22.38 -2.92
CA SER A 219 -1.84 22.81 -3.96
C SER A 219 -1.88 24.33 -4.13
N ILE A 220 -3.09 24.91 -4.17
CA ILE A 220 -3.29 26.35 -4.33
C ILE A 220 -2.66 27.13 -3.18
N GLN A 221 -2.75 26.63 -1.94
CA GLN A 221 -2.08 27.22 -0.77
C GLN A 221 -0.55 27.23 -0.90
N MET A 222 0.03 26.30 -1.65
CA MET A 222 1.46 26.27 -1.98
C MET A 222 1.81 27.15 -3.19
N GLY A 223 0.84 27.89 -3.75
CA GLY A 223 1.04 28.78 -4.88
C GLY A 223 1.07 28.08 -6.24
N VAL A 224 0.59 26.83 -6.32
CA VAL A 224 0.57 26.03 -7.55
C VAL A 224 -0.82 25.43 -7.83
N ASP A 225 -1.20 25.36 -9.10
CA ASP A 225 -2.41 24.64 -9.51
C ASP A 225 -2.04 23.22 -9.96
N ILE A 226 -2.45 22.21 -9.17
CA ILE A 226 -2.18 20.81 -9.46
C ILE A 226 -2.75 20.36 -10.81
N ARG A 227 -3.80 21.01 -11.33
CA ARG A 227 -4.36 20.71 -12.65
C ARG A 227 -3.40 21.02 -13.79
N THR A 228 -2.47 21.94 -13.56
CA THR A 228 -1.44 22.33 -14.52
C THR A 228 -0.09 21.67 -14.28
N GLY A 229 0.14 21.15 -13.07
CA GLY A 229 1.39 20.51 -12.65
C GLY A 229 1.48 19.00 -12.89
N ASN A 230 0.37 18.36 -13.29
CA ASN A 230 0.26 16.92 -13.57
C ASN A 230 -0.38 16.81 -14.97
N PRO A 231 0.08 15.96 -15.92
CA PRO A 231 1.03 14.84 -15.81
C PRO A 231 2.48 15.23 -15.48
N SER A 232 3.22 14.34 -14.81
CA SER A 232 4.67 14.55 -14.58
C SER A 232 5.44 14.57 -15.91
N PRO A 233 6.67 15.14 -15.99
CA PRO A 233 7.46 15.12 -17.22
C PRO A 233 7.66 13.73 -17.82
N GLY A 234 7.84 12.70 -16.97
CA GLY A 234 7.93 11.31 -17.41
C GLY A 234 6.62 10.76 -17.99
N ASN A 235 5.47 11.21 -17.49
CA ASN A 235 4.18 10.82 -18.06
C ASN A 235 3.93 11.47 -19.43
N ILE A 236 4.32 12.74 -19.59
CA ILE A 236 4.22 13.46 -20.87
C ILE A 236 5.10 12.79 -21.94
N GLU A 237 6.34 12.45 -21.58
CA GLU A 237 7.23 11.66 -22.46
C GLU A 237 6.64 10.25 -22.74
N GLY A 238 5.88 9.70 -21.79
CA GLY A 238 5.11 8.46 -21.96
C GLY A 238 3.86 8.58 -22.84
N GLY A 239 3.54 9.78 -23.33
CA GLY A 239 2.48 10.02 -24.30
C GLY A 239 1.16 10.55 -23.74
N LEU A 240 1.10 10.95 -22.46
CA LEU A 240 -0.09 11.58 -21.86
C LEU A 240 -0.10 13.09 -22.11
N SER A 241 -1.25 13.65 -22.54
CA SER A 241 -1.36 15.05 -22.95
C SER A 241 -1.96 15.99 -21.90
N SER A 242 -2.86 15.51 -21.05
CA SER A 242 -3.48 16.31 -19.99
C SER A 242 -3.74 15.51 -18.71
N LEU A 243 -4.04 16.22 -17.61
CA LEU A 243 -4.44 15.57 -16.36
C LEU A 243 -5.75 14.81 -16.58
N GLU A 244 -6.70 15.39 -17.29
CA GLU A 244 -8.01 14.76 -17.53
C GLU A 244 -7.86 13.45 -18.29
N GLU A 245 -7.01 13.38 -19.31
CA GLU A 245 -6.70 12.14 -20.04
C GLU A 245 -6.11 11.08 -19.08
N LYS A 246 -5.12 11.48 -18.27
CA LYS A 246 -4.52 10.60 -17.26
C LYS A 246 -5.56 10.13 -16.26
N SER A 247 -6.42 11.02 -15.77
CA SER A 247 -7.43 10.74 -14.76
C SER A 247 -8.53 9.81 -15.27
N LEU A 248 -8.93 9.93 -16.54
CA LEU A 248 -9.84 8.98 -17.17
C LEU A 248 -9.25 7.57 -17.16
N GLY A 249 -7.96 7.43 -17.50
CA GLY A 249 -7.24 6.17 -17.44
C GLY A 249 -7.09 5.64 -16.00
N ALA A 250 -6.73 6.50 -15.05
CA ALA A 250 -6.53 6.14 -13.65
C ALA A 250 -7.84 5.67 -12.99
N ALA A 251 -8.97 6.32 -13.29
CA ALA A 251 -10.28 5.98 -12.77
C ALA A 251 -10.71 4.56 -13.18
N THR A 252 -10.27 4.04 -14.33
CA THR A 252 -10.65 2.68 -14.77
C THR A 252 -10.21 1.57 -13.81
N LYS A 253 -9.17 1.78 -12.98
CA LYS A 253 -8.72 0.82 -11.94
C LYS A 253 -9.81 0.47 -10.93
N SER A 254 -10.78 1.36 -10.77
CA SER A 254 -11.91 1.18 -9.87
C SER A 254 -13.01 0.26 -10.43
N GLY A 255 -12.87 -0.24 -11.66
CA GLY A 255 -13.84 -1.16 -12.27
C GLY A 255 -15.21 -0.52 -12.47
N THR A 256 -16.28 -1.31 -12.41
CA THR A 256 -17.67 -0.91 -12.66
C THR A 256 -18.59 -1.02 -11.43
N THR A 257 -18.13 -1.65 -10.35
CA THR A 257 -18.89 -1.79 -9.09
C THR A 257 -19.16 -0.47 -8.36
N ARG A 258 -20.12 -0.50 -7.43
CA ARG A 258 -20.57 0.66 -6.64
C ARG A 258 -19.49 1.08 -5.63
N LEU A 259 -19.26 2.39 -5.48
CA LEU A 259 -18.36 2.92 -4.45
C LEU A 259 -19.04 2.85 -3.08
N GLU A 260 -18.50 2.05 -2.17
CA GLU A 260 -19.08 1.76 -0.86
C GLU A 260 -18.58 2.70 0.24
N GLU A 261 -17.33 3.17 0.14
CA GLU A 261 -16.71 3.97 1.19
C GLU A 261 -15.60 4.89 0.63
N VAL A 262 -15.47 6.09 1.20
CA VAL A 262 -14.29 6.95 1.03
C VAL A 262 -13.64 7.12 2.39
N ILE A 263 -12.35 6.78 2.52
CA ILE A 263 -11.61 6.76 3.79
C ILE A 263 -10.36 7.62 3.72
N ASP A 264 -9.85 8.00 4.89
CA ASP A 264 -8.65 8.83 4.98
C ASP A 264 -7.39 7.97 4.85
N TYR A 265 -6.23 8.59 4.61
CA TYR A 265 -4.96 7.89 4.49
C TYR A 265 -4.68 6.95 5.69
N ALA A 266 -4.26 5.71 5.39
CA ALA A 266 -3.98 4.65 6.37
C ALA A 266 -5.16 4.26 7.29
N GLN A 267 -6.39 4.66 6.96
CA GLN A 267 -7.58 4.19 7.66
C GLN A 267 -7.93 2.77 7.21
N VAL A 268 -8.39 1.92 8.13
CA VAL A 268 -8.87 0.58 7.81
C VAL A 268 -10.29 0.67 7.22
N PRO A 269 -10.57 0.09 6.04
CA PRO A 269 -11.92 0.03 5.49
C PRO A 269 -12.93 -0.60 6.45
N THR A 270 -14.11 0.00 6.57
CA THR A 270 -15.21 -0.54 7.38
C THR A 270 -16.26 -1.26 6.54
N LYS A 271 -16.21 -1.09 5.21
CA LYS A 271 -17.08 -1.75 4.24
C LYS A 271 -16.30 -2.70 3.32
N LYS A 272 -17.00 -3.73 2.84
CA LYS A 272 -16.57 -4.58 1.72
C LYS A 272 -17.01 -3.94 0.41
N GLY A 273 -16.36 -4.28 -0.71
CA GLY A 273 -16.61 -3.65 -2.01
C GLY A 273 -15.50 -2.70 -2.46
N LEU A 274 -15.85 -1.78 -3.35
CA LEU A 274 -14.93 -0.73 -3.81
C LEU A 274 -14.83 0.37 -2.75
N VAL A 275 -13.60 0.66 -2.33
CA VAL A 275 -13.26 1.69 -1.34
C VAL A 275 -12.27 2.66 -1.97
N TRP A 276 -12.47 3.96 -1.76
CA TRP A 276 -11.50 4.98 -2.16
C TRP A 276 -10.74 5.47 -0.92
N MET A 277 -9.43 5.27 -0.86
CA MET A 277 -8.56 5.86 0.16
C MET A 277 -7.97 7.19 -0.33
N ASP A 278 -8.08 8.26 0.45
CA ASP A 278 -7.44 9.54 0.14
C ASP A 278 -5.92 9.44 0.30
N THR A 279 -5.20 9.33 -0.82
CA THR A 279 -3.73 9.24 -0.88
C THR A 279 -3.17 10.24 -1.89
N PRO A 280 -1.88 10.60 -1.82
CA PRO A 280 -1.23 11.32 -2.90
C PRO A 280 -1.02 10.39 -4.11
N GLY A 281 -0.59 10.93 -5.24
CA GLY A 281 -0.20 10.14 -6.42
C GLY A 281 1.28 9.72 -6.42
N HIS A 282 1.99 9.85 -5.30
CA HIS A 282 3.38 9.41 -5.19
C HIS A 282 3.45 7.93 -4.82
N ASP A 283 3.94 7.08 -5.74
CA ASP A 283 3.98 5.60 -5.69
C ASP A 283 4.17 5.03 -4.27
N ILE A 284 5.28 5.38 -3.63
CA ILE A 284 5.66 4.80 -2.34
C ILE A 284 4.72 5.26 -1.21
N GLU A 285 4.29 6.53 -1.24
CA GLU A 285 3.49 7.10 -0.16
C GLU A 285 2.08 6.53 -0.16
N GLN A 286 1.45 6.40 -1.32
CA GLN A 286 0.13 5.79 -1.42
C GLN A 286 0.15 4.29 -1.09
N LEU A 287 1.19 3.57 -1.51
CA LEU A 287 1.36 2.15 -1.23
C LEU A 287 1.45 1.93 0.28
N THR A 288 2.28 2.70 0.97
CA THR A 288 2.34 2.68 2.45
C THR A 288 0.97 2.97 3.07
N GLY A 289 0.20 3.92 2.56
CA GLY A 289 -1.14 4.24 3.05
C GLY A 289 -2.09 3.05 2.93
N MET A 290 -2.17 2.43 1.76
CA MET A 290 -3.03 1.26 1.53
C MET A 290 -2.62 0.06 2.40
N VAL A 291 -1.32 -0.20 2.50
CA VAL A 291 -0.76 -1.28 3.31
C VAL A 291 -1.03 -1.02 4.80
N ALA A 292 -0.85 0.20 5.29
CA ALA A 292 -1.20 0.55 6.66
C ALA A 292 -2.73 0.46 6.91
N GLY A 293 -3.55 0.75 5.90
CA GLY A 293 -5.00 0.52 5.93
C GLY A 293 -5.42 -0.95 5.89
N GLY A 294 -4.46 -1.88 5.76
CA GLY A 294 -4.69 -3.32 5.88
C GLY A 294 -4.68 -4.08 4.56
N ALA A 295 -4.33 -3.46 3.43
CA ALA A 295 -4.19 -4.17 2.16
C ALA A 295 -3.16 -5.32 2.28
N GLN A 296 -3.59 -6.54 1.95
CA GLN A 296 -2.72 -7.72 1.98
C GLN A 296 -1.92 -7.89 0.69
N ILE A 297 -2.45 -7.40 -0.43
CA ILE A 297 -1.82 -7.44 -1.76
C ILE A 297 -2.02 -6.07 -2.41
N VAL A 298 -1.04 -5.60 -3.17
CA VAL A 298 -1.16 -4.38 -3.99
C VAL A 298 -0.91 -4.72 -5.46
N LEU A 299 -1.80 -4.25 -6.33
CA LEU A 299 -1.63 -4.29 -7.79
C LEU A 299 -1.00 -2.98 -8.25
N PHE A 300 0.17 -3.06 -8.85
CA PHE A 300 0.96 -1.91 -9.29
C PHE A 300 1.04 -1.91 -10.81
N THR A 301 0.35 -0.98 -11.48
CA THR A 301 0.49 -0.82 -12.93
C THR A 301 1.64 0.13 -13.25
N SER A 302 2.39 -0.15 -14.32
CA SER A 302 3.47 0.74 -14.77
C SER A 302 3.65 0.65 -16.27
N GLY A 303 3.85 1.78 -16.93
CA GLY A 303 4.30 1.86 -18.32
C GLY A 303 5.78 2.18 -18.49
N ARG A 304 6.44 2.60 -17.40
CA ARG A 304 7.84 3.02 -17.41
C ARG A 304 8.79 2.11 -16.60
N GLY A 305 8.26 1.18 -15.82
CA GLY A 305 9.03 0.18 -15.08
C GLY A 305 9.57 0.71 -13.75
N THR A 306 8.68 0.92 -12.77
CA THR A 306 9.08 1.35 -11.42
C THR A 306 9.52 0.14 -10.57
N PRO A 307 10.72 0.16 -9.95
CA PRO A 307 11.18 -0.90 -9.05
C PRO A 307 10.65 -0.73 -7.61
N THR A 308 9.35 -0.45 -7.45
CA THR A 308 8.71 -0.26 -6.14
C THR A 308 8.20 -1.58 -5.56
N GLY A 309 8.32 -1.73 -4.24
CA GLY A 309 7.72 -2.83 -3.47
C GLY A 309 7.16 -2.38 -2.12
N SER A 310 7.04 -3.33 -1.20
CA SER A 310 6.60 -3.12 0.18
C SER A 310 7.41 -4.00 1.12
N PRO A 311 7.67 -3.56 2.36
CA PRO A 311 8.28 -4.42 3.38
C PRO A 311 7.37 -5.57 3.84
N ILE A 312 6.04 -5.44 3.72
CA ILE A 312 5.09 -6.38 4.37
C ILE A 312 3.97 -6.91 3.48
N SER A 313 3.67 -6.28 2.34
CA SER A 313 2.62 -6.74 1.43
C SER A 313 3.18 -7.04 0.04
N PRO A 314 2.92 -8.23 -0.54
CA PRO A 314 3.28 -8.50 -1.93
C PRO A 314 2.71 -7.44 -2.89
N VAL A 315 3.59 -6.96 -3.76
CA VAL A 315 3.26 -6.03 -4.84
C VAL A 315 3.36 -6.79 -6.16
N ILE A 316 2.23 -6.95 -6.84
CA ILE A 316 2.13 -7.58 -8.15
C ILE A 316 2.27 -6.48 -9.19
N LYS A 317 3.41 -6.47 -9.89
CA LYS A 317 3.72 -5.46 -10.90
C LYS A 317 3.21 -5.87 -12.28
N ILE A 318 2.43 -4.99 -12.91
CA ILE A 318 1.70 -5.23 -14.17
C ILE A 318 2.14 -4.19 -15.21
N SER A 319 2.71 -4.63 -16.32
CA SER A 319 3.15 -3.71 -17.38
C SER A 319 1.99 -3.28 -18.27
N THR A 320 2.00 -2.03 -18.71
CA THR A 320 0.96 -1.49 -19.62
C THR A 320 1.24 -1.80 -21.09
N ASN A 321 2.48 -2.13 -21.44
CA ASN A 321 2.90 -2.46 -22.81
C ASN A 321 3.94 -3.59 -22.81
N THR A 322 3.95 -4.37 -23.90
CA THR A 322 4.82 -5.55 -24.06
C THR A 322 6.30 -5.19 -24.17
N PRO A 323 6.71 -4.15 -24.92
CA PRO A 323 8.13 -3.75 -24.97
C PRO A 323 8.73 -3.42 -23.60
N MET A 324 7.97 -2.76 -22.72
CA MET A 324 8.42 -2.49 -21.35
C MET A 324 8.49 -3.77 -20.54
N PHE A 325 7.50 -4.67 -20.65
CA PHE A 325 7.54 -5.97 -19.99
C PHE A 325 8.82 -6.74 -20.30
N ASP A 326 9.17 -6.85 -21.58
CA ASP A 326 10.34 -7.62 -22.02
C ASP A 326 11.64 -7.01 -21.49
N ARG A 327 11.72 -5.67 -21.52
CA ARG A 327 12.89 -4.90 -21.03
C ARG A 327 13.06 -4.96 -19.52
N MET A 328 11.97 -4.89 -18.76
CA MET A 328 11.93 -4.85 -17.29
C MET A 328 11.42 -6.17 -16.70
N ASN A 329 11.65 -7.29 -17.40
CA ASN A 329 11.06 -8.57 -17.03
C ASN A 329 11.49 -9.03 -15.63
N GLU A 330 12.66 -8.61 -15.13
CA GLU A 330 13.11 -8.94 -13.78
C GLU A 330 12.25 -8.28 -12.69
N ASN A 331 11.54 -7.20 -13.02
CA ASN A 331 10.67 -6.46 -12.12
C ASN A 331 9.17 -6.69 -12.37
N MET A 332 8.75 -7.00 -13.61
CA MET A 332 7.32 -7.08 -13.95
C MET A 332 6.77 -8.50 -13.81
N ASP A 333 5.75 -8.70 -12.98
CA ASP A 333 5.13 -10.01 -12.75
C ASP A 333 4.20 -10.42 -13.92
N LEU A 334 3.46 -9.47 -14.49
CA LEU A 334 2.49 -9.70 -15.56
C LEU A 334 2.60 -8.69 -16.70
N ASN A 335 2.33 -9.15 -17.93
CA ASN A 335 2.20 -8.31 -19.11
C ASN A 335 0.74 -8.02 -19.45
N ALA A 336 0.25 -6.78 -19.32
CA ALA A 336 -1.06 -6.38 -19.84
C ALA A 336 -0.99 -5.73 -21.23
N GLY A 337 0.22 -5.51 -21.75
CA GLY A 337 0.46 -4.98 -23.10
C GLY A 337 -0.14 -5.84 -24.22
N THR A 338 -0.39 -7.12 -23.96
CA THR A 338 -1.09 -8.03 -24.86
C THR A 338 -2.48 -7.55 -25.27
N ILE A 339 -3.11 -6.66 -24.48
CA ILE A 339 -4.35 -5.97 -24.86
C ILE A 339 -4.11 -5.01 -26.03
N VAL A 340 -3.06 -4.20 -25.94
CA VAL A 340 -2.70 -3.24 -27.01
C VAL A 340 -2.24 -3.98 -28.26
N ASP A 341 -1.57 -5.12 -28.09
CA ASP A 341 -1.15 -5.99 -29.19
C ASP A 341 -2.32 -6.74 -29.86
N GLY A 342 -3.54 -6.66 -29.31
CA GLY A 342 -4.73 -7.33 -29.82
C GLY A 342 -4.74 -8.85 -29.60
N LEU A 343 -3.94 -9.36 -28.67
CA LEU A 343 -3.78 -10.78 -28.37
C LEU A 343 -4.73 -11.28 -27.27
N GLU A 344 -5.04 -10.43 -26.30
CA GLU A 344 -5.96 -10.72 -25.20
C GLU A 344 -6.95 -9.55 -25.03
N THR A 345 -8.12 -9.83 -24.49
CA THR A 345 -9.10 -8.84 -24.08
C THR A 345 -8.84 -8.35 -22.65
N VAL A 346 -9.48 -7.24 -22.28
CA VAL A 346 -9.47 -6.73 -20.89
C VAL A 346 -10.02 -7.77 -19.89
N ASP A 347 -11.04 -8.57 -20.27
CA ASP A 347 -11.59 -9.62 -19.39
C ASP A 347 -10.58 -10.75 -19.17
N GLU A 348 -9.90 -11.19 -20.22
CA GLU A 348 -8.89 -12.26 -20.14
C GLU A 348 -7.71 -11.84 -19.26
N VAL A 349 -7.15 -10.65 -19.47
CA VAL A 349 -6.06 -10.15 -18.63
C VAL A 349 -6.54 -9.88 -17.19
N GLY A 350 -7.75 -9.37 -17.00
CA GLY A 350 -8.33 -9.21 -15.65
C GLY A 350 -8.46 -10.53 -14.89
N ARG A 351 -8.87 -11.61 -15.56
CA ARG A 351 -8.88 -12.96 -14.97
C ARG A 351 -7.48 -13.47 -14.67
N ARG A 352 -6.51 -13.23 -15.56
CA ARG A 352 -5.10 -13.60 -15.34
C ARG A 352 -4.49 -12.88 -14.14
N ILE A 353 -4.83 -11.60 -13.92
CA ILE A 353 -4.43 -10.88 -12.70
C ILE A 353 -5.11 -11.51 -11.48
N MET A 354 -6.39 -11.87 -11.55
CA MET A 354 -7.10 -12.54 -10.45
C MET A 354 -6.49 -13.91 -10.09
N GLU A 355 -6.07 -14.69 -11.09
CA GLU A 355 -5.33 -15.94 -10.89
C GLU A 355 -3.97 -15.69 -10.22
N GLU A 356 -3.27 -14.62 -10.61
CA GLU A 356 -2.02 -14.24 -9.97
C GLU A 356 -2.22 -13.82 -8.50
N ILE A 357 -3.28 -13.07 -8.18
CA ILE A 357 -3.69 -12.78 -6.80
C ILE A 357 -3.88 -14.09 -6.03
N GLN A 358 -4.51 -15.10 -6.63
CA GLN A 358 -4.70 -16.40 -6.01
C GLN A 358 -3.37 -17.11 -5.74
N HIS A 359 -2.47 -17.17 -6.72
CA HIS A 359 -1.15 -17.77 -6.53
C HIS A 359 -0.35 -17.06 -5.44
N VAL A 360 -0.34 -15.72 -5.45
CA VAL A 360 0.37 -14.89 -4.47
C VAL A 360 -0.23 -15.05 -3.08
N SER A 361 -1.56 -15.07 -2.97
CA SER A 361 -2.27 -15.34 -1.71
C SER A 361 -1.91 -16.72 -1.13
N ASN A 362 -1.64 -17.69 -2.00
CA ASN A 362 -1.20 -19.04 -1.62
C ASN A 362 0.32 -19.19 -1.47
N GLY A 363 1.09 -18.11 -1.56
CA GLY A 363 2.52 -18.09 -1.22
C GLY A 363 3.49 -18.03 -2.39
N LYS A 364 3.02 -17.85 -3.63
CA LYS A 364 3.91 -17.40 -4.71
C LYS A 364 4.50 -16.02 -4.31
N LEU A 365 5.82 -15.91 -4.40
CA LEU A 365 6.51 -14.64 -4.17
C LEU A 365 6.44 -13.79 -5.44
N THR A 366 6.17 -12.50 -5.29
CA THR A 366 6.30 -11.53 -6.40
C THR A 366 7.76 -11.17 -6.62
N LYS A 367 8.07 -10.62 -7.79
CA LYS A 367 9.43 -10.14 -8.08
C LYS A 367 9.90 -9.07 -7.10
N ALA A 368 8.98 -8.23 -6.61
CA ALA A 368 9.28 -7.22 -5.58
C ALA A 368 9.83 -7.85 -4.28
N GLU A 369 9.20 -8.94 -3.84
CA GLU A 369 9.59 -9.66 -2.62
C GLU A 369 10.95 -10.34 -2.80
N ILE A 370 11.18 -10.99 -3.95
CA ILE A 370 12.44 -11.66 -4.26
C ILE A 370 13.60 -10.65 -4.29
N LEU A 371 13.36 -9.47 -4.88
CA LEU A 371 14.33 -8.39 -4.98
C LEU A 371 14.45 -7.54 -3.70
N LYS A 372 13.67 -7.86 -2.65
CA LYS A 372 13.67 -7.14 -1.36
C LYS A 372 13.42 -5.63 -1.51
N GLN A 373 12.50 -5.27 -2.38
CA GLN A 373 12.05 -3.89 -2.56
C GLN A 373 11.17 -3.49 -1.37
N HIS A 374 11.80 -3.07 -0.28
CA HIS A 374 11.15 -2.73 0.99
C HIS A 374 10.88 -1.22 1.08
N ASP A 375 10.22 -0.69 0.06
CA ASP A 375 9.92 0.74 -0.01
C ASP A 375 8.83 1.11 0.99
N PHE A 376 9.00 2.26 1.63
CA PHE A 376 8.08 2.81 2.60
C PHE A 376 8.13 4.33 2.47
N GLY A 377 7.03 5.03 2.72
CA GLY A 377 7.01 6.49 2.70
C GLY A 377 5.70 6.99 3.29
N ILE A 378 5.77 7.98 4.16
CA ILE A 378 4.55 8.57 4.76
C ILE A 378 4.24 9.87 4.06
N TRP A 379 3.03 9.97 3.53
CA TRP A 379 2.51 11.24 3.04
C TRP A 379 2.41 12.24 4.18
N ARG A 380 3.24 13.28 4.14
CA ARG A 380 3.17 14.40 5.08
C ARG A 380 2.20 15.45 4.55
N ILE A 381 1.26 15.84 5.40
CA ILE A 381 0.22 16.85 5.07
C ILE A 381 0.43 18.17 5.83
N GLY A 382 1.45 18.23 6.69
CA GLY A 382 1.86 19.44 7.41
C GLY A 382 3.36 19.70 7.27
N PRO A 383 3.81 20.95 7.49
CA PRO A 383 5.23 21.28 7.52
C PRO A 383 5.91 20.68 8.77
N THR A 384 7.23 20.63 8.73
CA THR A 384 8.06 20.33 9.90
C THR A 384 8.40 21.63 10.61
N PHE A 385 8.21 21.69 11.93
CA PHE A 385 8.40 22.90 12.75
C PHE A 385 9.70 22.92 13.56
#